data_AF-A0A7S2J719-F1
#
_entry.id   AF-A0A7S2J719-F1
#
_cell.length_a   1.000
_cell.length_b   1.000
_cell.length_c   1.000
_cell.angle_alpha   90.00
_cell.angle_beta   90.00
_cell.angle_gamma   90.00
#
_symmetry.space_group_name_H-M   'P 1'
#
loop_
_entity.id
_entity.type
_entity.pdbx_description
1 polymer ?
#
loop_
_entity_poly.entity_id
_entity_poly.type
_entity_poly.pdbx_seq_one_letter_code
_entity_poly.pdbx_strand_id
1 'polypeptide(L)'
;STEMGEADAPRLADGCGTDAVRTRVQTLLAAGFAFVGGWADSICMLRYNAFATMMTGNFFQLGFTLVHPRVNYPVPQFVALPKGRLPDPVFFLMVIFCYFLGVVLYRLREARAPLETGSLFGPLLALLLSLIEVIDSLCLQGQDIMDSRWVCCLLAPIFAVQNVMTMSGGLS
;
A
#
# COMPACT_ATOMS: atom_id res chain seq x y z
N SER A 1 47.58 15.93 -38.89
CA SER A 1 48.07 14.68 -38.29
C SER A 1 47.40 14.55 -36.95
N THR A 2 46.57 13.58 -36.61
CA THR A 2 46.12 12.27 -37.13
C THR A 2 45.08 11.92 -36.02
N GLU A 3 43.87 11.40 -36.20
CA GLU A 3 43.31 10.45 -37.13
C GLU A 3 41.82 10.77 -37.34
N MET A 4 41.39 10.64 -38.59
CA MET A 4 40.02 10.36 -38.95
C MET A 4 39.70 8.91 -38.60
N GLY A 5 38.45 8.67 -38.21
CA GLY A 5 37.75 7.48 -38.69
C GLY A 5 37.37 6.48 -37.63
N GLU A 6 36.46 6.84 -36.72
CA GLU A 6 35.62 5.84 -36.07
C GLU A 6 34.27 5.81 -36.79
N ALA A 7 34.09 4.77 -37.59
CA ALA A 7 32.92 4.54 -38.41
C ALA A 7 31.71 4.26 -37.51
N ASP A 8 30.78 5.22 -37.49
CA ASP A 8 29.46 5.10 -36.87
C ASP A 8 28.67 3.99 -37.57
N ALA A 9 28.62 2.81 -36.95
CA ALA A 9 27.80 1.69 -37.41
C ALA A 9 26.37 1.82 -36.86
N PRO A 10 25.32 1.71 -37.69
CA PRO A 10 23.95 1.87 -37.24
C PRO A 10 23.48 0.62 -36.47
N ARG A 11 23.61 0.63 -35.14
CA ARG A 11 22.93 -0.31 -34.23
C ARG A 11 21.53 0.21 -33.90
N LEU A 12 20.57 0.07 -34.81
CA LEU A 12 19.25 0.70 -34.67
C LEU A 12 18.04 -0.21 -34.93
N ALA A 13 18.20 -1.54 -34.96
CA ALA A 13 17.09 -2.43 -35.34
C ALA A 13 16.60 -3.44 -34.29
N ASP A 14 17.31 -3.65 -33.17
CA ASP A 14 17.01 -4.81 -32.28
C ASP A 14 16.28 -4.47 -30.96
N GLY A 15 15.97 -3.19 -30.71
CA GLY A 15 15.35 -2.75 -29.44
C GLY A 15 13.81 -2.73 -29.41
N CYS A 16 13.15 -2.72 -30.58
CA CYS A 16 11.71 -2.40 -30.63
C CYS A 16 10.80 -3.50 -30.06
N GLY A 17 11.26 -4.76 -30.00
CA GLY A 17 10.45 -5.89 -29.54
C GLY A 17 10.50 -6.10 -28.02
N THR A 18 11.68 -5.96 -27.41
CA THR A 18 11.90 -6.23 -25.98
C THR A 18 11.25 -5.17 -25.09
N ASP A 19 11.27 -3.90 -25.50
CA ASP A 19 10.64 -2.80 -24.76
C ASP A 19 9.13 -2.95 -24.70
N ALA A 20 8.49 -3.33 -25.82
CA ALA A 20 7.05 -3.53 -25.87
C ALA A 20 6.56 -4.67 -24.96
N VAL A 21 7.33 -5.76 -24.87
CA VAL A 21 7.02 -6.87 -23.95
C VAL A 21 7.18 -6.42 -22.50
N ARG A 22 8.25 -5.70 -22.16
CA ARG A 22 8.49 -5.17 -20.81
C ARG A 22 7.38 -4.24 -20.35
N THR A 23 6.93 -3.31 -21.20
CA THR A 23 5.83 -2.39 -20.88
C THR A 23 4.52 -3.14 -20.62
N ARG A 24 4.20 -4.18 -21.40
CA ARG A 24 2.98 -4.98 -21.18
C ARG A 24 2.98 -5.67 -19.82
N VAL A 25 4.10 -6.29 -19.45
CA VAL A 25 4.24 -6.95 -18.14
C VAL A 25 4.11 -5.94 -17.00
N GLN A 26 4.75 -4.78 -17.12
CA GLN A 26 4.66 -3.71 -16.12
C GLN A 26 3.23 -3.19 -15.95
N THR A 27 2.50 -2.96 -17.04
CA THR A 27 1.10 -2.52 -16.99
C THR A 27 0.21 -3.57 -16.34
N LEU A 28 0.42 -4.86 -16.65
CA LEU A 28 -0.34 -5.95 -16.02
C LEU A 28 -0.03 -6.06 -14.52
N LEU A 29 1.23 -5.93 -14.12
CA LEU A 29 1.61 -5.92 -12.70
C LEU A 29 1.04 -4.71 -11.96
N ALA A 30 1.13 -3.52 -12.54
CA ALA A 30 0.54 -2.31 -11.97
C ALA A 30 -0.99 -2.43 -11.81
N ALA A 31 -1.68 -2.99 -12.80
CA ALA A 31 -3.10 -3.26 -12.73
C ALA A 31 -3.43 -4.28 -11.62
N GLY A 32 -2.62 -5.33 -11.47
CA GLY A 32 -2.76 -6.31 -10.38
C GLY A 32 -2.58 -5.68 -9.01
N PHE A 33 -1.54 -4.86 -8.81
CA PHE A 33 -1.31 -4.15 -7.55
C PHE A 33 -2.42 -3.16 -7.22
N ALA A 34 -2.92 -2.42 -8.21
CA ALA A 34 -4.06 -1.52 -8.03
C ALA A 34 -5.33 -2.28 -7.62
N PHE A 35 -5.60 -3.41 -8.26
CA PHE A 35 -6.74 -4.27 -7.92
C PHE A 35 -6.63 -4.82 -6.50
N VAL A 36 -5.48 -5.39 -6.12
CA VAL A 36 -5.24 -5.92 -4.77
C VAL A 36 -5.35 -4.82 -3.72
N GLY A 37 -4.83 -3.62 -3.99
CA GLY A 37 -4.97 -2.47 -3.10
C GLY A 37 -6.43 -2.06 -2.89
N GLY A 38 -7.21 -1.96 -3.97
CA GLY A 38 -8.63 -1.63 -3.90
C GLY A 38 -9.48 -2.71 -3.21
N TRP A 39 -9.15 -3.98 -3.42
CA TRP A 39 -9.80 -5.11 -2.76
C TRP A 39 -9.48 -5.12 -1.25
N ALA A 40 -8.21 -4.93 -0.87
CA ALA A 40 -7.79 -4.84 0.52
C ALA A 40 -8.48 -3.67 1.24
N ASP A 41 -8.59 -2.52 0.60
CA ASP A 41 -9.33 -1.36 1.12
C ASP A 41 -10.82 -1.67 1.32
N SER A 42 -11.45 -2.38 0.37
CA SER A 42 -12.84 -2.79 0.49
C SER A 42 -13.07 -3.71 1.68
N ILE A 43 -12.17 -4.68 1.92
CA ILE A 43 -12.23 -5.57 3.08
C ILE A 43 -12.01 -4.79 4.38
N CYS A 44 -11.00 -3.92 4.42
CA CYS A 44 -10.71 -3.11 5.60
C CYS A 44 -11.88 -2.16 5.93
N MET A 45 -12.55 -1.63 4.90
CA MET A 45 -13.73 -0.81 5.09
C MET A 45 -14.89 -1.63 5.67
N LEU A 46 -15.17 -2.83 5.13
CA LEU A 46 -16.24 -3.69 5.59
C LEU A 46 -16.02 -4.23 7.02
N ARG A 47 -14.77 -4.56 7.38
CA ARG A 47 -14.44 -5.15 8.69
C ARG A 47 -14.12 -4.10 9.75
N TYR A 48 -13.34 -3.09 9.41
CA TYR A 48 -12.71 -2.17 10.36
C TYR A 48 -13.17 -0.72 10.20
N ASN A 49 -13.92 -0.39 9.14
CA ASN A 49 -14.35 0.97 8.81
C ASN A 49 -13.18 1.94 8.62
N ALA A 50 -12.06 1.43 8.13
CA ALA A 50 -10.87 2.20 7.83
C ALA A 50 -10.29 1.74 6.49
N PHE A 51 -9.56 2.64 5.84
CA PHE A 51 -8.86 2.34 4.60
C PHE A 51 -7.40 1.98 4.93
N ALA A 52 -6.88 0.90 4.37
CA ALA A 52 -5.49 0.54 4.57
C ALA A 52 -4.57 1.41 3.69
N THR A 53 -5.01 1.74 2.48
CA THR A 53 -4.20 2.41 1.45
C THR A 53 -4.66 3.85 1.15
N MET A 54 -5.96 4.16 1.26
CA MET A 54 -6.49 5.51 1.04
C MET A 54 -6.38 6.40 2.29
N MET A 55 -5.25 7.08 2.45
CA MET A 55 -5.04 8.03 3.55
C MET A 55 -6.04 9.18 3.57
N THR A 56 -6.46 9.67 2.41
CA THR A 56 -7.48 10.72 2.31
C THR A 56 -8.81 10.29 2.93
N GLY A 57 -9.20 9.02 2.76
CA GLY A 57 -10.39 8.44 3.40
C GLY A 57 -10.29 8.46 4.92
N ASN A 58 -9.16 8.02 5.48
CA ASN A 58 -8.92 8.04 6.92
C ASN A 58 -8.89 9.48 7.49
N PHE A 59 -8.35 10.46 6.74
CA PHE A 59 -8.38 11.87 7.13
C PHE A 59 -9.80 12.43 7.19
N PHE A 60 -10.65 12.10 6.22
CA PHE A 60 -12.06 12.51 6.26
C PHE A 60 -12.76 11.89 7.48
N GLN A 61 -12.57 10.59 7.74
CA GLN A 61 -13.14 9.91 8.90
C GLN A 61 -12.65 10.50 10.22
N LEU A 62 -11.36 10.85 10.32
CA LEU A 62 -10.82 11.58 11.46
C LEU A 62 -11.49 12.96 11.62
N GLY A 63 -11.64 13.73 10.55
CA GLY A 63 -12.35 15.01 10.58
C GLY A 63 -13.79 14.86 11.07
N PHE A 64 -14.52 13.88 10.55
CA PHE A 64 -15.89 13.59 10.99
C PHE A 64 -15.96 13.23 12.48
N THR A 65 -15.06 12.37 12.97
CA THR A 65 -15.03 11.98 14.39
C THR A 65 -14.64 13.12 15.32
N LEU A 66 -13.78 14.04 14.88
CA LEU A 66 -13.37 15.22 15.66
C LEU A 66 -14.46 16.29 15.76
N VAL A 67 -15.16 16.58 14.66
CA VAL A 67 -16.21 17.62 14.66
C VAL A 67 -17.46 17.13 15.40
N HIS A 68 -17.71 15.82 15.42
CA HIS A 68 -18.93 15.24 16.00
C HIS A 68 -18.63 14.21 17.10
N PRO A 69 -17.97 14.60 18.20
CA PRO A 69 -17.47 13.65 19.20
C PRO A 69 -18.57 12.94 20.02
N ARG A 70 -19.84 13.38 19.95
CA ARG A 70 -20.92 12.89 20.85
C ARG A 70 -22.35 12.89 20.29
N VAL A 71 -22.57 13.24 19.03
CA VAL A 71 -23.94 13.22 18.47
C VAL A 71 -24.22 11.83 17.90
N ASN A 72 -25.20 11.14 18.48
CA ASN A 72 -25.73 9.88 17.95
C ASN A 72 -26.40 10.15 16.60
N TYR A 73 -25.61 10.21 15.52
CA TYR A 73 -26.18 10.23 14.18
C TYR A 73 -26.81 8.86 13.89
N PRO A 74 -27.96 8.84 13.19
CA PRO A 74 -28.39 7.62 12.53
C PRO A 74 -27.27 7.23 11.57
N VAL A 75 -26.69 6.06 11.80
CA VAL A 75 -25.59 5.51 10.99
C VAL A 75 -26.00 5.60 9.52
N PRO A 76 -25.21 6.25 8.65
CA PRO A 76 -25.57 6.35 7.23
C PRO A 76 -25.73 4.94 6.65
N GLN A 77 -26.91 4.66 6.09
CA GLN A 77 -27.34 3.34 5.59
C GLN A 77 -26.40 2.71 4.54
N PHE A 78 -25.52 3.51 3.92
CA PHE A 78 -24.54 3.04 2.94
C PHE A 78 -23.46 2.14 3.52
N VAL A 79 -23.32 2.10 4.84
CA VAL A 79 -22.44 1.16 5.52
C VAL A 79 -23.28 0.49 6.58
N ALA A 80 -23.66 -0.78 6.34
CA ALA A 80 -24.30 -1.63 7.33
C ALA A 80 -23.29 -1.97 8.44
N LEU A 81 -22.87 -0.95 9.19
CA LEU A 81 -21.98 -1.13 10.33
C LEU A 81 -22.75 -1.91 11.40
N PRO A 82 -22.17 -2.99 11.96
CA PRO A 82 -22.66 -3.52 13.22
C PRO A 82 -22.67 -2.39 14.25
N LYS A 83 -23.79 -2.25 14.98
CA LYS A 83 -24.02 -1.25 16.04
C LYS A 83 -22.86 -1.28 17.04
N GLY A 84 -21.82 -0.49 16.83
CA GLY A 84 -20.65 -0.47 17.67
C GLY A 84 -19.84 0.77 17.35
N ARG A 85 -19.57 1.56 18.40
CA ARG A 85 -18.77 2.79 18.44
C ARG A 85 -17.90 3.01 17.19
N LEU A 86 -18.04 4.21 16.61
CA LEU A 86 -17.06 4.80 15.71
C LEU A 86 -15.65 4.58 16.30
N PRO A 87 -14.65 4.20 15.48
CA PRO A 87 -13.29 4.05 15.96
C PRO A 87 -12.81 5.34 16.62
N ASP A 88 -12.04 5.23 17.69
CA ASP A 88 -11.49 6.40 18.36
C ASP A 88 -10.64 7.22 17.37
N PRO A 89 -10.66 8.56 17.42
CA PRO A 89 -9.84 9.40 16.53
C PRO A 89 -8.34 9.08 16.63
N VAL A 90 -7.91 8.58 17.80
CA VAL A 90 -6.54 8.09 18.04
C VAL A 90 -6.18 6.94 17.09
N PHE A 91 -7.11 6.05 16.78
CA PHE A 91 -6.89 4.94 15.86
C PHE A 91 -6.54 5.44 14.45
N PHE A 92 -7.34 6.36 13.90
CA PHE A 92 -7.07 6.93 12.58
C PHE A 92 -5.73 7.68 12.54
N LEU A 93 -5.39 8.42 13.60
CA LEU A 93 -4.08 9.08 13.73
C LEU A 93 -2.93 8.08 13.71
N MET A 94 -3.07 6.95 14.40
CA MET A 94 -2.05 5.90 14.42
C MET A 94 -1.89 5.24 13.04
N VAL A 95 -2.99 4.93 12.34
CA VAL A 95 -2.94 4.40 10.97
C VAL A 95 -2.21 5.37 10.03
N ILE A 96 -2.56 6.65 10.08
CA ILE A 96 -1.92 7.71 9.29
C ILE A 96 -0.42 7.81 9.62
N PHE A 97 -0.08 7.81 10.90
CA PHE A 97 1.32 7.87 11.35
C PHE A 97 2.11 6.65 10.86
N CYS A 98 1.59 5.44 11.02
CA CYS A 98 2.20 4.20 10.54
C CYS A 98 2.40 4.21 9.03
N TYR A 99 1.45 4.75 8.27
CA TYR A 99 1.59 4.92 6.83
C TYR A 99 2.77 5.84 6.47
N PHE A 100 2.83 7.04 7.05
CA PHE A 100 3.94 7.98 6.79
C PHE A 100 5.28 7.40 7.25
N LEU A 101 5.32 6.67 8.35
CA LEU A 101 6.51 5.95 8.79
C LEU A 101 6.99 4.95 7.73
N GLY A 102 6.08 4.19 7.12
CA GLY A 102 6.40 3.28 6.00
C GLY A 102 6.99 4.02 4.81
N VAL A 103 6.40 5.15 4.41
CA VAL A 103 6.94 6.02 3.33
C VAL A 103 8.36 6.48 3.65
N VAL A 104 8.58 7.02 4.86
CA VAL A 104 9.89 7.54 5.29
C VAL A 104 10.92 6.42 5.32
N LEU A 105 10.59 5.25 5.88
CA LEU A 105 11.49 4.10 5.92
C LEU A 105 11.90 3.63 4.52
N TYR A 106 10.95 3.59 3.58
CA TYR A 106 11.24 3.27 2.20
C TYR A 106 12.19 4.30 1.56
N ARG A 107 11.87 5.59 1.67
CA ARG A 107 12.68 6.67 1.09
C ARG A 107 14.09 6.72 1.68
N LEU A 108 14.25 6.47 2.97
CA LEU A 108 15.56 6.38 3.62
C LEU A 108 16.39 5.20 3.10
N ARG A 109 15.74 4.08 2.74
CA ARG A 109 16.40 2.91 2.17
C ARG A 109 16.75 3.11 0.70
N GLU A 110 15.82 3.65 -0.08
CA GLU A 110 16.02 4.03 -1.49
C GLU A 110 17.18 5.04 -1.62
N ALA A 111 17.27 6.01 -0.71
CA ALA A 111 18.37 6.97 -0.67
C ALA A 111 19.76 6.33 -0.42
N ARG A 112 19.80 5.14 0.20
CA ARG A 112 21.05 4.40 0.47
C ARG A 112 21.41 3.42 -0.64
N ALA A 113 20.42 2.77 -1.25
CA ALA A 113 20.63 1.70 -2.23
C ALA A 113 19.52 1.67 -3.31
N PRO A 114 19.55 2.58 -4.30
CA PRO A 114 18.47 2.72 -5.28
C PRO A 114 18.27 1.48 -6.16
N LEU A 115 19.35 0.73 -6.46
CA LEU A 115 19.31 -0.40 -7.38
C LEU A 115 18.77 -1.70 -6.77
N GLU A 116 18.88 -1.89 -5.45
CA GLU A 116 18.54 -3.17 -4.79
C GLU A 116 17.14 -3.17 -4.15
N THR A 117 16.53 -2.00 -4.03
CA THR A 117 15.32 -1.80 -3.23
C THR A 117 14.12 -2.57 -3.81
N GLY A 118 13.93 -2.59 -5.13
CA GLY A 118 12.77 -3.26 -5.76
C GLY A 118 12.74 -4.78 -5.50
N SER A 119 13.89 -5.45 -5.66
CA SER A 119 13.99 -6.91 -5.55
C SER A 119 13.83 -7.41 -4.12
N LEU A 120 14.33 -6.65 -3.13
CA LEU A 120 14.27 -7.05 -1.72
C LEU A 120 12.88 -6.83 -1.11
N PHE A 121 12.23 -5.71 -1.43
CA PHE A 121 10.96 -5.34 -0.81
C PHE A 121 9.77 -6.16 -1.31
N GLY A 122 9.76 -6.64 -2.55
CA GLY A 122 8.67 -7.46 -3.09
C GLY A 122 8.39 -8.74 -2.27
N PRO A 123 9.37 -9.64 -2.12
CA PRO A 123 9.23 -10.85 -1.30
C PRO A 123 8.95 -10.54 0.17
N LEU A 124 9.55 -9.46 0.70
CA LEU A 124 9.34 -9.02 2.08
C LEU A 124 7.87 -8.60 2.33
N LEU A 125 7.27 -7.82 1.41
CA LEU A 125 5.86 -7.42 1.49
C LEU A 125 4.95 -8.64 1.40
N ALA A 126 5.22 -9.57 0.49
CA ALA A 126 4.46 -10.80 0.36
C ALA A 126 4.54 -11.66 1.63
N LEU A 127 5.74 -11.80 2.21
CA LEU A 127 5.96 -12.52 3.46
C LEU A 127 5.21 -11.87 4.62
N LEU A 128 5.26 -10.54 4.75
CA LEU A 128 4.56 -9.81 5.80
C LEU A 128 3.04 -9.96 5.67
N LEU A 129 2.48 -9.84 4.47
CA LEU A 129 1.05 -10.06 4.22
C LEU A 129 0.64 -11.49 4.57
N SER A 130 1.45 -12.47 4.16
CA SER A 130 1.20 -13.88 4.47
C SER A 130 1.24 -14.14 5.98
N LEU A 131 2.20 -13.52 6.68
CA LEU A 131 2.34 -13.65 8.13
C LEU A 131 1.17 -12.99 8.87
N ILE A 132 0.70 -11.83 8.41
CA ILE A 132 -0.51 -11.18 8.96
C ILE A 132 -1.73 -12.08 8.76
N GLU A 133 -1.95 -12.64 7.57
CA GLU A 133 -3.09 -13.53 7.29
C GLU A 133 -3.03 -14.81 8.13
N VAL A 134 -1.83 -15.38 8.31
CA VAL A 134 -1.62 -16.58 9.14
C VAL A 134 -1.85 -16.26 10.62
N ILE A 135 -1.37 -15.12 11.12
CA ILE A 135 -1.64 -14.68 12.50
C ILE A 135 -3.14 -14.43 12.69
N ASP A 136 -3.80 -13.76 11.75
CA ASP A 136 -5.24 -13.52 11.79
C ASP A 136 -5.99 -14.86 11.84
N SER A 137 -5.66 -15.78 10.94
CA SER A 137 -6.26 -17.11 10.86
C SER A 137 -6.02 -17.97 12.10
N LEU A 138 -4.83 -17.94 12.70
CA LEU A 138 -4.47 -18.77 13.85
C LEU A 138 -4.93 -18.17 15.19
N CYS A 139 -4.86 -16.86 15.35
CA CYS A 139 -5.15 -16.19 16.63
C CYS A 139 -6.63 -15.79 16.76
N LEU A 140 -7.30 -15.40 15.68
CA LEU A 140 -8.68 -14.88 15.76
C LEU A 140 -9.76 -15.95 15.56
N GLN A 141 -9.39 -17.19 15.23
CA GLN A 141 -10.37 -18.28 15.13
C GLN A 141 -11.00 -18.71 16.47
N GLY A 142 -10.55 -18.16 17.61
CA GLY A 142 -11.04 -18.60 18.92
C GLY A 142 -11.15 -17.57 20.04
N GLN A 143 -10.58 -16.35 19.93
CA GLN A 143 -10.56 -15.41 21.06
C GLN A 143 -10.51 -13.94 20.63
N ASP A 144 -11.45 -13.13 21.13
CA ASP A 144 -11.53 -11.66 21.00
C ASP A 144 -10.42 -10.91 21.80
N ILE A 145 -9.21 -11.47 21.95
CA ILE A 145 -8.18 -10.92 22.86
C ILE A 145 -7.54 -9.64 22.31
N MET A 146 -7.56 -9.42 21.00
CA MET A 146 -7.17 -8.14 20.40
C MET A 146 -8.30 -7.58 19.54
N ASP A 147 -8.59 -6.29 19.71
CA ASP A 147 -9.36 -5.52 18.74
C ASP A 147 -8.69 -5.66 17.37
N SER A 148 -9.27 -6.49 16.50
CA SER A 148 -8.77 -6.85 15.16
C SER A 148 -8.47 -5.62 14.28
N ARG A 149 -8.98 -4.44 14.65
CA ARG A 149 -8.71 -3.14 14.03
C ARG A 149 -7.23 -2.75 14.00
N TRP A 150 -6.43 -3.13 15.01
CA TRP A 150 -5.00 -2.78 15.07
C TRP A 150 -4.16 -3.42 13.97
N VAL A 151 -4.68 -4.48 13.32
CA VAL A 151 -4.06 -5.07 12.13
C VAL A 151 -3.92 -4.04 11.00
N CYS A 152 -4.85 -3.07 10.89
CA CYS A 152 -4.74 -1.97 9.93
C CYS A 152 -3.48 -1.12 10.13
N CYS A 153 -3.01 -0.92 11.37
CA CYS A 153 -1.79 -0.17 11.64
C CYS A 153 -0.53 -0.91 11.14
N LEU A 154 -0.56 -2.24 11.11
CA LEU A 154 0.53 -3.07 10.56
C LEU A 154 0.48 -3.12 9.02
N LEU A 155 -0.72 -3.13 8.44
CA LEU A 155 -0.92 -3.10 7.00
C LEU A 155 -0.59 -1.73 6.38
N ALA A 156 -0.87 -0.63 7.08
CA ALA A 156 -0.62 0.74 6.61
C ALA A 156 0.81 0.97 6.07
N PRO A 157 1.92 0.62 6.76
CA PRO A 157 3.26 0.82 6.25
C PRO A 157 3.58 -0.08 5.03
N ILE A 158 3.00 -1.28 4.95
CA ILE A 158 3.17 -2.21 3.83
C ILE A 158 2.60 -1.59 2.54
N PHE A 159 1.37 -1.09 2.63
CA PHE A 159 0.72 -0.42 1.50
C PHE A 159 1.36 0.94 1.18
N ALA A 160 1.90 1.64 2.19
CA ALA A 160 2.69 2.85 1.97
C ALA A 160 3.92 2.57 1.09
N VAL A 161 4.68 1.53 1.42
CA VAL A 161 5.84 1.08 0.65
C VAL A 161 5.42 0.69 -0.77
N GLN A 162 4.35 -0.12 -0.90
CA GLN A 162 3.83 -0.53 -2.21
C GLN A 162 3.41 0.66 -3.08
N ASN A 163 2.73 1.65 -2.51
CA ASN A 163 2.33 2.86 -3.24
C ASN A 163 3.55 3.63 -3.75
N VAL A 164 4.57 3.80 -2.91
CA VAL A 164 5.80 4.50 -3.31
C VAL A 164 6.55 3.70 -4.38
N MET A 165 6.67 2.37 -4.24
CA MET A 165 7.29 1.50 -5.25
C MET A 165 6.59 1.62 -6.62
N THR A 166 5.26 1.67 -6.60
CA THR A 166 4.45 1.80 -7.82
C THR A 166 4.66 3.17 -8.48
N MET A 167 4.79 4.25 -7.70
CA MET A 167 5.02 5.60 -8.22
C MET A 167 6.46 5.85 -8.70
N SER A 168 7.47 5.27 -8.03
CA SER A 168 8.88 5.42 -8.41
C SER A 168 9.24 4.63 -9.67
N GLY A 169 8.35 3.77 -10.19
CA GLY A 169 8.66 2.90 -11.32
C GLY A 169 9.70 1.83 -10.99
N GLY A 170 9.89 1.48 -9.72
CA GLY A 170 10.91 0.52 -9.24
C GLY A 170 10.71 -0.94 -9.68
N LEU A 171 9.77 -1.17 -10.60
CA LEU A 171 9.55 -2.43 -11.32
C LEU A 171 10.30 -2.46 -12.67
N SER A 172 11.13 -1.46 -12.96
CA SER A 172 12.03 -1.42 -14.12
C SER A 172 13.36 -2.07 -13.81
#